data_AF-A0A067PIJ6-F1
#
_entry.id   AF-A0A067PIJ6-F1
#
_cell.length_a   1.000
_cell.length_b   1.000
_cell.length_c   1.000
_cell.angle_alpha   90.00
_cell.angle_beta   90.00
_cell.angle_gamma   90.00
#
_symmetry.space_group_name_H-M   'P 1'
#
loop_
_entity.id
_entity.type
_entity.pdbx_description
1 polymer ?
#
loop_
_entity_poly.entity_id
_entity_poly.type
_entity_poly.pdbx_seq_one_letter_code
_entity_poly.pdbx_strand_id
1 'polypeptide(L)'
;MSTLKPSNPSFTSIRGGVTNAAPAVATSPELEQSLALLSAHRSVLGYMLLSRGHPVSIIRHSGVIFEGEQGRKYAHAIGRIVQSVQTGLDEVSGDQRDTDEVRFMRIRTKRHEIMISPDDRYLLAVLHDPAT
;
A
#
# COMPACT_ATOMS: atom_id res chain seq x y z
N MET A 1 45.82 -50.32 -18.04
CA MET A 1 44.90 -50.19 -19.19
C MET A 1 43.48 -50.18 -18.62
N SER A 2 42.98 -49.04 -18.17
CA SER A 2 42.30 -48.00 -18.96
C SER A 2 40.84 -48.38 -19.29
N THR A 3 39.91 -47.60 -18.71
CA THR A 3 38.70 -47.01 -19.34
C THR A 3 37.54 -47.94 -19.79
N LEU A 4 36.24 -47.61 -19.74
CA LEU A 4 35.46 -46.41 -19.39
C LEU A 4 33.98 -46.83 -19.22
N LYS A 5 33.24 -46.05 -18.42
CA LYS A 5 31.77 -46.04 -18.24
C LYS A 5 31.08 -45.40 -19.45
N PRO A 6 29.77 -45.67 -19.67
CA PRO A 6 28.78 -44.56 -19.73
C PRO A 6 27.49 -44.94 -18.97
N SER A 7 27.07 -44.30 -17.87
CA SER A 7 26.36 -43.02 -17.73
C SER A 7 25.14 -42.89 -18.66
N ASN A 8 23.96 -43.19 -18.12
CA ASN A 8 22.67 -42.85 -18.75
C ASN A 8 21.97 -41.79 -17.88
N PRO A 9 21.60 -40.63 -18.43
CA PRO A 9 21.04 -39.51 -17.67
C PRO A 9 19.55 -39.70 -17.36
N SER A 10 19.20 -39.51 -16.10
CA SER A 10 17.82 -39.40 -15.65
C SER A 10 17.22 -38.10 -16.20
N PHE A 11 16.12 -38.21 -16.95
CA PHE A 11 15.43 -37.08 -17.55
C PHE A 11 14.78 -36.18 -16.49
N THR A 12 15.12 -34.91 -16.56
CA THR A 12 14.60 -33.79 -15.78
C THR A 12 13.17 -33.44 -16.19
N SER A 13 12.27 -33.24 -15.22
CA SER A 13 11.04 -32.47 -15.43
C SER A 13 10.96 -31.36 -14.40
N ILE A 14 11.66 -30.26 -14.66
CA ILE A 14 11.47 -29.00 -13.94
C ILE A 14 10.28 -28.31 -14.59
N ARG A 15 9.08 -28.50 -14.05
CA ARG A 15 7.99 -27.55 -14.21
C ARG A 15 8.13 -26.48 -13.13
N GLY A 16 9.04 -25.54 -13.38
CA GLY A 16 9.04 -24.25 -12.70
C GLY A 16 7.81 -23.49 -13.15
N GLY A 17 6.71 -23.63 -12.41
CA GLY A 17 5.62 -22.67 -12.47
C GLY A 17 6.16 -21.35 -11.94
N VAL A 18 6.47 -20.42 -12.84
CA VAL A 18 6.71 -19.03 -12.47
C VAL A 18 5.35 -18.47 -12.08
N THR A 19 4.96 -18.63 -10.82
CA THR A 19 3.87 -17.83 -10.27
C THR A 19 4.41 -16.40 -10.26
N ASN A 20 3.84 -15.56 -11.13
CA ASN A 20 4.06 -14.13 -11.13
C ASN A 20 3.44 -13.58 -9.83
N ALA A 21 4.15 -13.75 -8.72
CA ALA A 21 3.80 -13.13 -7.45
C ALA A 21 4.05 -11.64 -7.66
N ALA A 22 2.98 -10.84 -7.58
CA ALA A 22 3.09 -9.39 -7.43
C ALA A 22 4.16 -9.08 -6.39
N PRO A 23 5.00 -8.05 -6.58
CA PRO A 23 6.10 -7.77 -5.67
C PRO A 23 5.50 -7.57 -4.29
N ALA A 24 5.74 -8.53 -3.40
CA ALA A 24 5.40 -8.39 -2.00
C ALA A 24 6.20 -7.19 -1.53
N VAL A 25 5.52 -6.06 -1.29
CA VAL A 25 6.15 -4.87 -0.71
C VAL A 25 6.77 -5.34 0.60
N ALA A 26 8.08 -5.54 0.61
CA ALA A 26 8.81 -5.93 1.81
C ALA A 26 8.58 -4.82 2.84
N THR A 27 7.79 -5.12 3.88
CA THR A 27 7.51 -4.18 4.96
C THR A 27 8.80 -3.97 5.72
N SER A 28 9.41 -2.79 5.56
CA SER A 28 10.67 -2.47 6.24
C SER A 28 10.45 -2.44 7.76
N PRO A 29 11.46 -2.78 8.57
CA PRO A 29 11.33 -2.76 10.03
C PRO A 29 10.92 -1.38 10.57
N GLU A 30 11.38 -0.30 9.93
CA GLU A 30 10.99 1.09 10.24
C GLU A 30 9.49 1.35 10.02
N LEU A 31 8.93 0.80 8.94
CA LEU A 31 7.49 0.89 8.67
C LEU A 31 6.71 0.13 9.73
N GLU A 32 7.14 -1.08 10.09
CA GLU A 32 6.48 -1.88 11.13
C GLU A 32 6.49 -1.19 12.48
N GLN A 33 7.61 -0.58 12.86
CA GLN A 33 7.71 0.23 14.08
C GLN A 33 6.76 1.43 14.04
N SER A 34 6.68 2.12 12.89
CA SER A 34 5.75 3.25 12.71
C SER A 34 4.29 2.81 12.83
N LEU A 35 3.92 1.68 12.21
CA LEU A 35 2.58 1.11 12.31
C LEU A 35 2.24 0.68 13.74
N ALA A 36 3.22 0.16 14.49
CA ALA A 36 3.05 -0.18 15.90
C ALA A 36 2.80 1.07 16.75
N LEU A 37 3.55 2.15 16.53
CA LEU A 37 3.37 3.43 17.20
C LEU A 37 1.99 4.05 16.91
N LEU A 38 1.55 4.01 15.65
CA LEU A 38 0.22 4.48 15.25
C LEU A 38 -0.87 3.69 15.96
N SER A 39 -0.76 2.37 16.01
CA SER A 39 -1.77 1.50 16.66
C SER A 39 -1.83 1.69 18.17
N ALA A 40 -0.73 2.07 18.81
CA ALA A 40 -0.68 2.32 20.24
C ALA A 40 -1.23 3.71 20.62
N HIS A 41 -1.37 4.63 19.67
CA HIS A 41 -1.79 5.99 19.95
C HIS A 41 -3.30 6.05 20.18
N ARG A 42 -3.73 6.55 21.35
CA ARG A 42 -5.14 6.57 21.79
C ARG A 42 -6.12 7.31 20.87
N SER A 43 -5.64 8.31 20.12
CA SER A 43 -6.48 9.03 19.17
C SER A 43 -6.66 8.29 17.85
N VAL A 44 -5.87 7.24 17.59
CA VAL A 44 -5.89 6.49 16.33
C VAL A 44 -6.93 5.39 16.46
N LEU A 45 -7.93 5.44 15.59
CA LEU A 45 -8.98 4.43 15.47
C LEU A 45 -8.53 3.25 14.59
N GLY A 46 -7.56 3.48 13.72
CA GLY A 46 -6.97 2.45 12.87
C GLY A 46 -6.06 3.01 11.78
N TYR A 47 -5.42 2.12 11.03
CA TYR A 47 -4.66 2.47 9.83
C TYR A 47 -4.97 1.52 8.67
N MET A 48 -4.69 1.98 7.45
CA MET A 48 -4.68 1.20 6.23
C MET A 48 -3.39 1.47 5.45
N LEU A 49 -2.71 0.41 5.09
CA LEU A 49 -1.60 0.41 4.15
C LEU A 49 -2.12 -0.14 2.83
N LEU A 50 -2.13 0.69 1.80
CA LEU A 50 -2.65 0.35 0.47
C LEU A 50 -1.52 0.31 -0.57
N SER A 51 -1.68 -0.50 -1.60
CA SER A 51 -0.79 -0.49 -2.76
C SER A 51 -0.95 0.78 -3.58
N ARG A 52 0.10 1.12 -4.33
CA ARG A 52 0.06 2.14 -5.37
C ARG A 52 -0.57 1.52 -6.63
N GLY A 53 -1.43 2.28 -7.30
CA GLY A 53 -2.08 1.86 -8.55
C GLY A 53 -3.60 2.04 -8.53
N HIS A 54 -4.23 1.77 -9.67
CA HIS A 54 -5.68 1.85 -9.85
C HIS A 54 -6.19 0.53 -10.45
N PRO A 55 -7.00 -0.25 -9.72
CA PRO A 55 -7.51 0.01 -8.37
C PRO A 55 -6.46 -0.22 -7.27
N VAL A 56 -6.60 0.50 -6.16
CA VAL A 56 -5.78 0.26 -4.95
C VAL A 56 -6.20 -1.05 -4.27
N SER A 57 -5.23 -1.77 -3.71
CA SER A 57 -5.45 -2.98 -2.91
C SER A 57 -4.95 -2.81 -1.48
N ILE A 58 -5.59 -3.48 -0.52
CA ILE A 58 -5.19 -3.41 0.89
C ILE A 58 -4.00 -4.36 1.10
N ILE A 59 -2.86 -3.80 1.51
CA ILE A 59 -1.67 -4.56 1.91
C ILE A 59 -1.81 -5.00 3.37
N ARG A 60 -2.21 -4.05 4.24
CA ARG A 60 -2.38 -4.28 5.68
C ARG A 60 -3.38 -3.27 6.24
N HIS A 61 -4.08 -3.61 7.30
CA HIS A 61 -4.89 -2.67 8.06
C HIS A 61 -4.94 -3.08 9.53
N SER A 62 -5.30 -2.13 10.39
CA SER A 62 -5.56 -2.35 11.81
C SER A 62 -6.74 -1.49 12.24
N GLY A 63 -7.52 -1.96 13.20
CA GLY A 63 -8.72 -1.30 13.71
C GLY A 63 -10.00 -1.89 13.13
N VAL A 64 -10.98 -2.11 14.01
CA VAL A 64 -12.27 -2.76 13.71
C VAL A 64 -13.06 -2.07 12.60
N ILE A 65 -12.87 -0.76 12.41
CA ILE A 65 -13.55 0.02 11.37
C ILE A 65 -13.16 -0.39 9.95
N PHE A 66 -12.01 -1.03 9.78
CA PHE A 66 -11.48 -1.47 8.50
C PHE A 66 -11.70 -2.96 8.22
N GLU A 67 -12.47 -3.66 9.05
CA GLU A 67 -12.78 -5.07 8.82
C GLU A 67 -13.87 -5.27 7.76
N GLY A 68 -13.76 -6.37 7.02
CA GLY A 68 -14.74 -6.78 6.02
C GLY A 68 -14.98 -5.76 4.89
N GLU A 69 -16.25 -5.61 4.52
CA GLU A 69 -16.67 -4.74 3.41
C GLU A 69 -16.39 -3.25 3.69
N GLN A 70 -16.36 -2.84 4.96
CA GLN A 70 -16.14 -1.44 5.30
C GLN A 70 -14.71 -1.00 4.97
N GLY A 71 -13.70 -1.84 5.28
CA GLY A 71 -12.31 -1.60 4.87
C GLY A 71 -12.16 -1.47 3.36
N ARG A 72 -12.81 -2.35 2.59
CA ARG A 72 -12.81 -2.28 1.11
C ARG A 72 -13.40 -0.97 0.58
N LYS A 73 -14.49 -0.47 1.20
CA LYS A 73 -15.07 0.83 0.84
C LYS A 73 -14.12 1.98 1.14
N TYR A 74 -13.46 1.96 2.30
CA TYR A 74 -12.47 2.96 2.67
C TYR A 74 -11.28 2.95 1.70
N ALA A 75 -10.72 1.78 1.39
CA ALA A 75 -9.62 1.66 0.44
C ALA A 75 -9.95 2.30 -0.92
N HIS A 76 -11.10 1.94 -1.51
CA HIS A 76 -11.52 2.52 -2.79
C HIS A 76 -11.81 4.02 -2.71
N ALA A 77 -12.39 4.50 -1.60
CA ALA A 77 -12.61 5.92 -1.41
C ALA A 77 -11.29 6.70 -1.32
N ILE A 78 -10.33 6.21 -0.53
CA ILE A 78 -9.00 6.81 -0.37
C ILE A 78 -8.27 6.84 -1.72
N GLY A 79 -8.26 5.73 -2.46
CA GLY A 79 -7.64 5.68 -3.79
C GLY A 79 -8.21 6.74 -4.73
N ARG A 80 -9.54 6.85 -4.82
CA ARG A 80 -10.20 7.88 -5.64
C ARG A 80 -9.88 9.30 -5.20
N ILE A 81 -9.86 9.56 -3.89
CA ILE A 81 -9.53 10.88 -3.35
C ILE A 81 -8.11 11.30 -3.76
N VAL A 82 -7.13 10.41 -3.58
CA VAL A 82 -5.73 10.66 -3.96
C VAL A 82 -5.64 10.91 -5.46
N GLN A 83 -6.29 10.07 -6.28
CA GLN A 83 -6.33 10.22 -7.73
C GLN A 83 -6.90 11.58 -8.16
N SER A 84 -8.07 11.95 -7.64
CA SER A 84 -8.72 13.20 -8.01
C SER A 84 -7.89 14.42 -7.63
N VAL A 85 -7.19 14.38 -6.48
CA VAL A 85 -6.31 15.48 -6.09
C VAL A 85 -5.07 15.55 -6.98
N GLN A 86 -4.46 14.41 -7.33
CA GLN A 86 -3.33 14.38 -8.27
C GLN A 86 -3.72 14.96 -9.63
N THR A 87 -4.85 14.51 -10.21
CA THR A 87 -5.37 15.06 -11.47
C THR A 87 -5.63 16.56 -11.38
N GLY A 88 -6.21 17.04 -10.26
CA GLY A 88 -6.44 18.46 -10.07
C GLY A 88 -5.15 19.28 -9.96
N LEU A 89 -4.09 18.73 -9.35
CA LEU A 89 -2.79 19.39 -9.30
C LEU A 89 -2.10 19.42 -10.66
N ASP A 90 -2.22 18.36 -11.46
CA ASP A 90 -1.70 18.31 -12.83
C ASP A 90 -2.37 19.40 -13.71
N GLU A 91 -3.70 19.55 -13.59
CA GLU A 91 -4.46 20.59 -14.30
C GLU A 91 -4.05 22.02 -13.90
N VAL A 92 -3.71 22.24 -12.62
CA VAL A 92 -3.29 23.56 -12.10
C VAL A 92 -1.83 23.87 -12.44
N SER A 93 -0.97 22.86 -12.48
CA SER A 93 0.48 23.02 -12.72
C SER A 93 0.78 23.41 -14.18
N GLY A 94 -0.09 23.06 -15.13
CA GLY A 94 0.06 23.42 -16.55
C GLY A 94 1.37 22.87 -17.17
N ASP A 95 1.95 23.59 -18.14
CA ASP A 95 3.21 23.23 -18.80
C ASP A 95 4.47 23.53 -17.96
N GLN A 96 4.32 23.85 -16.66
CA GLN A 96 5.47 24.06 -15.79
C GLN A 96 6.19 22.72 -15.59
N ARG A 97 7.52 22.73 -15.75
CA ARG A 97 8.37 21.52 -15.65
C ARG A 97 8.37 20.89 -14.25
N ASP A 98 7.82 21.58 -13.26
CA ASP A 98 7.70 21.11 -11.88
C ASP A 98 6.29 20.58 -11.66
N THR A 99 6.13 19.26 -11.75
CA THR A 99 4.91 18.57 -11.35
C THR A 99 4.79 18.62 -9.83
N ASP A 100 3.77 19.29 -9.29
CA ASP A 100 3.51 19.30 -7.85
C ASP A 100 3.03 17.91 -7.39
N GLU A 101 3.64 17.40 -6.33
CA GLU A 101 3.41 16.04 -5.84
C GLU A 101 2.70 16.05 -4.50
N VAL A 102 1.60 15.30 -4.40
CA VAL A 102 0.87 15.13 -3.14
C VAL A 102 1.74 14.40 -2.12
N ARG A 103 2.22 15.12 -1.09
CA ARG A 103 2.99 14.55 0.02
C ARG A 103 2.13 14.20 1.23
N PHE A 104 1.04 14.93 1.45
CA PHE A 104 0.18 14.73 2.61
C PHE A 104 -1.21 15.31 2.40
N MET A 105 -2.24 14.60 2.88
CA MET A 105 -3.62 15.07 2.88
C MET A 105 -4.27 14.82 4.24
N ARG A 106 -5.06 15.77 4.72
CA ARG A 106 -5.80 15.64 5.98
C ARG A 106 -7.23 16.09 5.80
N ILE A 107 -8.16 15.19 6.06
CA ILE A 107 -9.59 15.40 5.86
C ILE A 107 -10.29 15.18 7.21
N ARG A 108 -10.70 16.28 7.84
CA ARG A 108 -11.47 16.23 9.08
C ARG A 108 -12.96 16.29 8.77
N THR A 109 -13.69 15.33 9.30
CA THR A 109 -15.14 15.26 9.25
C THR A 109 -15.69 15.33 10.67
N LYS A 110 -17.02 15.46 10.81
CA LYS A 110 -17.67 15.43 12.13
C LYS A 110 -17.43 14.12 12.90
N ARG A 111 -17.17 13.02 12.19
CA ARG A 111 -17.07 11.68 12.78
C ARG A 111 -15.66 11.13 12.82
N HIS A 112 -14.81 11.54 11.88
CA HIS A 112 -13.46 11.01 11.73
C HIS A 112 -12.51 12.07 11.16
N GLU A 113 -11.24 11.97 11.53
CA GLU A 113 -10.14 12.64 10.84
C GLU A 113 -9.30 11.61 10.09
N ILE A 114 -9.12 11.80 8.77
CA ILE A 114 -8.33 10.91 7.93
C ILE A 114 -7.06 11.63 7.52
N MET A 115 -5.92 11.04 7.84
CA MET A 115 -4.60 11.49 7.37
C MET A 115 -4.12 10.51 6.30
N ILE A 116 -3.75 11.00 5.13
CA ILE A 116 -3.26 10.19 4.01
C ILE A 116 -1.86 10.70 3.66
N SER A 117 -0.87 9.81 3.75
CA SER A 117 0.51 10.03 3.31
C SER A 117 0.81 9.10 2.14
N PRO A 118 0.84 9.63 0.91
CA PRO A 118 1.41 8.90 -0.22
C PRO A 118 2.92 8.71 -0.04
N ASP A 119 3.38 7.49 -0.33
CA ASP A 119 4.80 7.12 -0.46
C ASP A 119 5.03 6.55 -1.86
N ASP A 120 6.29 6.43 -2.27
CA ASP A 120 6.66 5.84 -3.56
C ASP A 120 6.16 4.39 -3.68
N ARG A 121 6.10 3.66 -2.56
CA ARG A 121 5.77 2.22 -2.55
C ARG A 121 4.35 1.91 -2.10
N TYR A 122 3.72 2.79 -1.33
CA TYR A 122 2.41 2.53 -0.72
C TYR A 122 1.63 3.83 -0.47
N LEU A 123 0.36 3.71 -0.10
CA LEU A 123 -0.42 4.79 0.48
C LEU A 123 -0.71 4.43 1.94
N LEU A 124 -0.26 5.26 2.88
CA LEU A 124 -0.62 5.11 4.29
C LEU A 124 -1.82 6.02 4.59
N ALA A 125 -2.90 5.45 5.08
CA ALA A 125 -4.03 6.19 5.62
C ALA A 125 -4.21 5.86 7.10
N VAL A 126 -4.39 6.88 7.93
CA VAL A 126 -4.61 6.75 9.37
C VAL A 126 -5.92 7.45 9.71
N LEU A 127 -6.76 6.76 10.48
CA LEU A 127 -8.03 7.28 10.97
C LEU A 127 -7.88 7.68 12.42
N HIS A 128 -8.25 8.91 12.73
CA HIS A 128 -8.25 9.48 14.07
C HIS A 128 -9.66 9.83 14.54
N ASP A 129 -9.84 9.82 15.85
CA ASP A 129 -10.98 10.41 16.53
C ASP A 129 -10.92 11.94 16.36
N PRO A 130 -11.94 12.60 15.77
CA PRO A 130 -11.93 14.04 15.55
C PRO A 130 -12.26 14.83 16.83
N ALA A 131 -12.55 14.19 17.96
CA ALA A 131 -12.83 14.84 19.24
C ALA A 131 -11.60 14.94 20.15
N THR A 132 -10.48 14.30 19.77
CA THR A 132 -9.18 14.45 20.44
C THR A 132 -8.36 15.55 19.76
#